data_AF-A0A074VFM6-F1
#
_entry.id   AF-A0A074VFM6-F1
#
_cell.length_a   1.000
_cell.length_b   1.000
_cell.length_c   1.000
_cell.angle_alpha   90.00
_cell.angle_beta   90.00
_cell.angle_gamma   90.00
#
_symmetry.space_group_name_H-M   'P 1'
#
loop_
_entity.id
_entity.type
_entity.pdbx_description
1 polymer ?
#
loop_
_entity_poly.entity_id
_entity_poly.type
_entity_poly.pdbx_seq_one_letter_code
_entity_poly.pdbx_strand_id
1 'polypeptide(L)'
;RQRDSLVAWAGSKRQGIIDGYAVRKLQLLPYFDRQKDQLSEKQSAVIARIEDKHVLDEHEMREAHEVETRNNAIALKHMEAYCRGETTSGDRHERAITDRDLAELTKARRARDQMEAKHSGAISVLRGEQSRRISQRLVKQEEELAELEARQVKEIDSLQRECDDMVRAWDDETQKRRAKLETWWNIQVEIWRKKLERDTGVQFS
;
A
#
# COMPACT_ATOMS: atom_id res chain seq x y z
N ARG A 1 32.69 18.59 -44.48
CA ARG A 1 33.28 19.20 -43.25
C ARG A 1 32.27 20.00 -42.44
N GLN A 2 31.73 21.14 -42.90
CA GLN A 2 30.74 21.92 -42.11
C GLN A 2 29.43 21.18 -41.84
N ARG A 3 28.87 20.50 -42.86
CA ARG A 3 27.68 19.64 -42.71
C ARG A 3 27.91 18.54 -41.67
N ASP A 4 29.00 17.81 -41.79
CA ASP A 4 29.30 16.65 -40.93
C ASP A 4 29.56 17.10 -39.49
N SER A 5 30.16 18.28 -39.30
CA SER A 5 30.31 18.92 -37.98
C SER A 5 28.97 19.30 -37.35
N LEU A 6 28.03 19.85 -38.12
CA LEU A 6 26.68 20.15 -37.62
C LEU A 6 25.94 18.87 -37.22
N VAL A 7 26.01 17.83 -38.03
CA VAL A 7 25.35 16.53 -37.74
C VAL A 7 25.92 15.91 -36.47
N ALA A 8 27.24 15.89 -36.32
CA ALA A 8 27.89 15.35 -35.12
C ALA A 8 27.52 16.14 -33.86
N TRP A 9 27.55 17.47 -33.93
CA TRP A 9 27.16 18.34 -32.82
C TRP A 9 25.68 18.19 -32.45
N ALA A 10 24.80 18.14 -33.45
CA ALA A 10 23.36 17.94 -33.27
C ALA A 10 23.06 16.59 -32.60
N GLY A 11 23.69 15.53 -33.09
CA GLY A 11 23.57 14.19 -32.52
C GLY A 11 24.09 14.13 -31.08
N SER A 12 25.27 14.70 -30.81
CA SER A 12 25.87 14.68 -29.47
C SER A 12 25.00 15.41 -28.44
N LYS A 13 24.45 16.59 -28.77
CA LYS A 13 23.60 17.31 -27.82
C LYS A 13 22.27 16.60 -27.60
N ARG A 14 21.64 16.07 -28.67
CA ARG A 14 20.41 15.28 -28.58
C ARG A 14 20.61 14.07 -27.68
N GLN A 15 21.72 13.36 -27.86
CA GLN A 15 22.10 12.24 -27.00
C GLN A 15 22.27 12.67 -25.54
N GLY A 16 22.94 13.80 -25.30
CA GLY A 16 23.10 14.33 -23.94
C GLY A 16 21.77 14.67 -23.23
N ILE A 17 20.74 15.11 -23.97
CA ILE A 17 19.39 15.33 -23.41
C ILE A 17 18.78 13.98 -22.99
N ILE A 18 18.86 12.98 -23.87
CA ILE A 18 18.34 11.63 -23.62
C ILE A 18 19.06 10.96 -22.45
N ASP A 19 20.39 11.07 -22.40
CA ASP A 19 21.22 10.52 -21.31
C ASP A 19 20.87 11.19 -19.98
N GLY A 20 20.66 12.52 -19.98
CA GLY A 20 20.22 13.27 -18.80
C GLY A 20 18.87 12.80 -18.28
N TYR A 21 17.89 12.58 -19.16
CA TYR A 21 16.60 11.98 -18.80
C TYR A 21 16.78 10.58 -18.21
N ALA A 22 17.59 9.73 -18.85
CA ALA A 22 17.82 8.36 -18.39
C ALA A 22 18.43 8.33 -16.98
N VAL A 23 19.42 9.20 -16.70
CA VAL A 23 20.02 9.32 -15.37
C VAL A 23 18.98 9.77 -14.33
N ARG A 24 18.17 10.79 -14.63
CA ARG A 24 17.13 11.26 -13.70
C ARG A 24 16.09 10.18 -13.42
N LYS A 25 15.66 9.44 -14.45
CA LYS A 25 14.74 8.31 -14.30
C LYS A 25 15.33 7.20 -13.43
N LEU A 26 16.60 6.86 -13.65
CA LEU A 26 17.33 5.87 -12.84
C LEU A 26 17.51 6.30 -11.38
N GLN A 27 17.52 7.59 -11.08
CA GLN A 27 17.53 8.11 -9.71
C GLN A 27 16.13 8.11 -9.08
N LEU A 28 15.10 8.36 -9.89
CA LEU A 28 13.72 8.46 -9.42
C LEU A 28 13.12 7.10 -9.03
N LEU A 29 13.41 6.04 -9.80
CA LEU A 29 12.84 4.71 -9.53
C LEU A 29 13.24 4.19 -8.13
N PRO A 30 14.52 4.17 -7.73
CA PRO A 30 14.91 3.73 -6.38
C PRO A 30 14.33 4.60 -5.27
N TYR A 31 14.04 5.88 -5.54
CA TYR A 31 13.38 6.74 -4.56
C TYR A 31 11.96 6.24 -4.27
N PHE A 32 11.18 5.93 -5.31
CA PHE A 32 9.84 5.37 -5.13
C PHE A 32 9.86 3.95 -4.57
N ASP A 33 10.83 3.13 -4.96
CA ASP A 33 10.99 1.78 -4.39
C ASP A 33 11.20 1.86 -2.87
N ARG A 34 12.10 2.74 -2.40
CA ARG A 34 12.29 2.97 -0.96
C ARG A 34 11.02 3.49 -0.26
N GLN A 35 10.24 4.34 -0.92
CA GLN A 35 8.97 4.81 -0.36
C GLN A 35 7.95 3.68 -0.23
N LYS A 36 7.89 2.77 -1.23
CA LYS A 36 7.03 1.57 -1.19
C LYS A 36 7.46 0.63 -0.08
N ASP A 37 8.76 0.38 0.07
CA ASP A 37 9.29 -0.46 1.15
C ASP A 37 8.96 0.11 2.53
N GLN A 38 9.19 1.41 2.73
CA GLN A 38 8.85 2.09 3.99
C GLN A 38 7.35 2.08 4.28
N LEU A 39 6.52 2.20 3.25
CA LEU A 39 5.07 2.11 3.38
C LEU A 39 4.67 0.69 3.81
N SER A 40 5.16 -0.33 3.11
CA SER A 40 4.91 -1.75 3.40
C SER A 40 5.32 -2.13 4.82
N GLU A 41 6.48 -1.66 5.28
CA GLU A 41 6.96 -1.90 6.65
C GLU A 41 6.03 -1.27 7.69
N LYS A 42 5.63 -0.01 7.49
CA LYS A 42 4.66 0.67 8.37
C LYS A 42 3.32 -0.04 8.38
N GLN A 43 2.86 -0.49 7.21
CA GLN A 43 1.59 -1.19 7.05
C GLN A 43 1.61 -2.53 7.80
N SER A 44 2.68 -3.30 7.65
CA SER A 44 2.91 -4.56 8.37
C SER A 44 2.97 -4.35 9.89
N ALA A 45 3.70 -3.32 10.35
CA ALA A 45 3.78 -3.00 11.78
C ALA A 45 2.42 -2.60 12.38
N VAL A 46 1.56 -1.93 11.61
CA VAL A 46 0.21 -1.59 12.07
C VAL A 46 -0.68 -2.83 12.18
N ILE A 47 -0.60 -3.77 11.23
CA ILE A 47 -1.35 -5.03 11.29
C ILE A 47 -0.90 -5.85 12.52
N ALA A 48 0.41 -6.02 12.70
CA ALA A 48 0.96 -6.74 13.85
C ALA A 48 0.44 -6.18 15.19
N ARG A 49 0.39 -4.85 15.34
CA ARG A 49 -0.17 -4.22 16.55
C ARG A 49 -1.66 -4.50 16.76
N ILE A 50 -2.45 -4.60 15.68
CA ILE A 50 -3.87 -4.95 15.77
C ILE A 50 -4.02 -6.40 16.21
N GLU A 51 -3.19 -7.30 15.69
CA GLU A 51 -3.17 -8.72 16.05
C GLU A 51 -2.70 -8.92 17.50
N ASP A 52 -1.60 -8.30 17.92
CA ASP A 52 -1.09 -8.37 19.29
C ASP A 52 -2.15 -7.92 20.29
N LYS A 53 -2.81 -6.79 20.01
CA LYS A 53 -3.90 -6.30 20.85
C LYS A 53 -5.04 -7.31 20.92
N HIS A 54 -5.44 -7.90 19.80
CA HIS A 54 -6.51 -8.88 19.80
C HIS A 54 -6.14 -10.14 20.59
N VAL A 55 -4.89 -10.61 20.50
CA VAL A 55 -4.41 -11.75 21.29
C VAL A 55 -4.52 -11.45 22.78
N LEU A 56 -4.15 -10.24 23.21
CA LEU A 56 -4.30 -9.80 24.61
C LEU A 56 -5.78 -9.74 25.01
N ASP A 57 -6.62 -9.07 24.22
CA ASP A 57 -8.05 -8.92 24.49
C ASP A 57 -8.75 -10.31 24.58
N GLU A 58 -8.40 -11.25 23.69
CA GLU A 58 -8.93 -12.62 23.71
C GLU A 58 -8.41 -13.43 24.92
N HIS A 59 -7.14 -13.25 25.28
CA HIS A 59 -6.56 -13.91 26.45
C HIS A 59 -7.23 -13.45 27.75
N GLU A 60 -7.36 -12.14 27.97
CA GLU A 60 -8.04 -11.57 29.14
C GLU A 60 -9.51 -12.02 29.22
N MET A 61 -10.20 -12.09 28.07
CA MET A 61 -11.58 -12.57 28.00
C MET A 61 -11.69 -14.05 28.42
N ARG A 62 -10.75 -14.90 28.00
CA ARG A 62 -10.70 -16.31 28.39
C ARG A 62 -10.43 -16.47 29.88
N GLU A 63 -9.48 -15.73 30.45
CA GLU A 63 -9.22 -15.76 31.89
C GLU A 63 -10.47 -15.35 32.68
N ALA A 64 -11.16 -14.29 32.24
CA ALA A 64 -12.41 -13.86 32.86
C ALA A 64 -13.51 -14.95 32.77
N HIS A 65 -13.61 -15.65 31.63
CA HIS A 65 -14.54 -16.77 31.44
C HIS A 65 -14.21 -17.97 32.32
N GLU A 66 -12.94 -18.30 32.52
CA GLU A 66 -12.50 -19.35 33.45
C GLU A 66 -12.88 -19.02 34.90
N VAL A 67 -12.65 -17.77 35.32
CA VAL A 67 -13.05 -17.29 36.65
C VAL A 67 -14.58 -17.32 36.81
N GLU A 68 -15.35 -16.87 35.81
CA GLU A 68 -16.82 -16.93 35.82
C GLU A 68 -17.30 -18.39 35.95
N THR A 69 -16.71 -19.31 35.19
CA THR A 69 -17.04 -20.74 35.23
C THR A 69 -16.76 -21.35 36.59
N ARG A 70 -15.59 -21.05 37.17
CA ARG A 70 -15.21 -21.54 38.49
C ARG A 70 -16.14 -21.01 39.58
N ASN A 71 -16.44 -19.71 39.56
CA ASN A 71 -17.34 -19.09 40.52
C ASN A 71 -18.76 -19.65 40.42
N ASN A 72 -19.26 -19.86 39.19
CA ASN A 72 -20.55 -20.48 38.96
C ASN A 72 -20.60 -21.92 39.48
N ALA A 73 -19.57 -22.72 39.21
CA ALA A 73 -19.47 -24.10 39.70
C ALA A 73 -19.45 -24.17 41.23
N ILE A 74 -18.69 -23.28 41.89
CA ILE A 74 -18.66 -23.16 43.35
C ILE A 74 -20.06 -22.79 43.87
N ALA A 75 -20.67 -21.72 43.35
CA ALA A 75 -21.99 -21.27 43.75
C ALA A 75 -23.05 -22.38 43.57
N LEU A 76 -23.01 -23.10 42.45
CA LEU A 76 -23.91 -24.21 42.18
C LEU A 76 -23.72 -25.34 43.20
N LYS A 77 -22.46 -25.71 43.52
CA LYS A 77 -22.17 -26.70 44.57
C LYS A 77 -22.76 -26.31 45.92
N HIS A 78 -22.65 -25.03 46.31
CA HIS A 78 -23.24 -24.52 47.55
C HIS A 78 -24.78 -24.58 47.52
N MET A 79 -25.40 -24.14 46.42
CA MET A 79 -26.86 -24.19 46.25
C MET A 79 -27.39 -25.62 46.25
N GLU A 80 -26.67 -26.55 45.62
CA GLU A 80 -27.02 -27.97 45.59
C GLU A 80 -26.89 -28.63 46.96
N ALA A 81 -25.83 -28.33 47.71
CA ALA A 81 -25.69 -28.81 49.09
C ALA A 81 -26.84 -28.28 49.97
N TYR A 82 -27.11 -26.97 49.89
CA TYR A 82 -28.20 -26.34 50.62
C TYR A 82 -29.57 -26.99 50.31
N CYS A 83 -29.88 -27.21 49.04
CA CYS A 83 -31.13 -27.85 48.63
C CYS A 83 -31.20 -29.35 48.95
N ARG A 84 -30.08 -29.99 49.31
CA ARG A 84 -30.05 -31.37 49.86
C ARG A 84 -30.23 -31.42 51.37
N GLY A 85 -30.23 -30.27 52.06
CA GLY A 85 -30.23 -30.21 53.52
C GLY A 85 -28.84 -30.41 54.13
N GLU A 86 -27.78 -30.19 53.36
CA GLU A 86 -26.39 -30.43 53.72
C GLU A 86 -25.58 -29.13 53.68
N THR A 87 -24.56 -29.01 54.52
CA THR A 87 -23.49 -28.02 54.35
C THR A 87 -22.55 -28.47 53.24
N THR A 88 -21.69 -27.58 52.74
CA THR A 88 -20.67 -27.98 51.76
C THR A 88 -19.62 -28.95 52.28
N SER A 89 -19.57 -29.17 53.59
CA SER A 89 -18.72 -30.18 54.25
C SER A 89 -19.42 -31.55 54.37
N GLY A 90 -20.71 -31.64 54.04
CA GLY A 90 -21.51 -32.87 54.13
C GLY A 90 -22.31 -33.03 55.42
N ASP A 91 -22.24 -32.06 56.34
CA ASP A 91 -23.02 -32.09 57.59
C ASP A 91 -24.47 -31.70 57.32
N ARG A 92 -25.44 -32.35 57.99
CA ARG A 92 -26.85 -31.93 57.85
C ARG A 92 -27.07 -30.55 58.47
N HIS A 93 -27.91 -29.74 57.82
CA HIS A 93 -28.38 -28.47 58.36
C HIS A 93 -29.90 -28.48 58.59
N GLU A 94 -30.36 -27.71 59.58
CA GLU A 94 -31.78 -27.67 59.97
C GLU A 94 -32.60 -26.59 59.24
N ARG A 95 -32.00 -25.90 58.26
CA ARG A 95 -32.69 -24.86 57.48
C ARG A 95 -33.78 -25.46 56.59
N ALA A 96 -34.99 -24.89 56.65
CA ALA A 96 -36.10 -25.25 55.77
C ALA A 96 -35.81 -24.81 54.33
N ILE A 97 -35.98 -25.74 53.38
CA ILE A 97 -35.81 -25.50 51.94
C ILE A 97 -37.17 -25.10 51.36
N THR A 98 -37.21 -24.00 50.62
CA THR A 98 -38.44 -23.48 50.01
C THR A 98 -38.50 -23.78 48.51
N ASP A 99 -39.70 -23.74 47.92
CA ASP A 99 -39.89 -23.88 46.47
C ASP A 99 -39.11 -22.82 45.67
N ARG A 100 -38.91 -21.64 46.28
CA ARG A 100 -38.09 -20.56 45.71
C ARG A 100 -36.63 -20.99 45.57
N ASP A 101 -36.07 -21.69 46.57
CA ASP A 101 -34.68 -22.15 46.55
C ASP A 101 -34.45 -23.18 45.44
N LEU A 102 -35.42 -24.09 45.24
CA LEU A 102 -35.40 -25.07 44.15
C LEU A 102 -35.51 -24.40 42.77
N ALA A 103 -36.30 -23.32 42.65
CA ALA A 103 -36.41 -22.54 41.42
C ALA A 103 -35.10 -21.80 41.09
N GLU A 104 -34.46 -21.18 42.08
CA GLU A 104 -33.14 -20.54 41.90
C GLU A 104 -32.05 -21.55 41.56
N LEU A 105 -32.06 -22.75 42.17
CA LEU A 105 -31.13 -23.83 41.79
C LEU A 105 -31.33 -24.25 40.32
N THR A 106 -32.59 -24.37 39.88
CA THR A 106 -32.90 -24.71 38.48
C THR A 106 -32.39 -23.62 37.53
N LYS A 107 -32.56 -22.35 37.89
CA LYS A 107 -32.03 -21.21 37.12
C LYS A 107 -30.50 -21.24 37.06
N ALA A 108 -29.82 -21.53 38.17
CA ALA A 108 -28.37 -21.63 38.22
C ALA A 108 -27.82 -22.76 37.35
N ARG A 109 -28.48 -23.93 37.32
CA ARG A 109 -28.14 -25.05 36.41
C ARG A 109 -28.26 -24.64 34.95
N ARG A 110 -29.36 -23.99 34.57
CA ARG A 110 -29.55 -23.47 33.20
C ARG A 110 -28.47 -22.46 32.82
N ALA A 111 -28.09 -21.58 33.74
CA ALA A 111 -27.03 -20.61 33.51
C ALA A 111 -25.67 -21.28 33.27
N ARG A 112 -25.35 -22.35 34.03
CA ARG A 112 -24.15 -23.18 33.78
C ARG A 112 -24.20 -23.81 32.40
N ASP A 113 -25.31 -24.42 32.02
CA ASP A 113 -25.45 -25.14 30.74
C ASP A 113 -25.35 -24.19 29.53
N GLN A 114 -25.75 -22.93 29.69
CA GLN A 114 -25.64 -21.90 28.64
C GLN A 114 -24.29 -21.18 28.63
N MET A 115 -23.43 -21.41 29.63
CA MET A 115 -22.22 -20.63 29.86
C MET A 115 -21.20 -20.80 28.72
N GLU A 116 -20.96 -22.04 28.30
CA GLU A 116 -20.03 -22.34 27.21
C GLU A 116 -20.47 -21.69 25.88
N ALA A 117 -21.78 -21.75 25.58
CA ALA A 117 -22.35 -21.10 24.40
C ALA A 117 -22.21 -19.57 24.46
N LYS A 118 -22.39 -18.98 25.65
CA LYS A 118 -22.21 -17.54 25.87
C LYS A 118 -20.74 -17.14 25.68
N HIS A 119 -19.80 -17.88 26.27
CA HIS A 119 -18.36 -17.63 26.17
C HIS A 119 -17.85 -17.78 24.73
N SER A 120 -18.21 -18.88 24.06
CA SER A 120 -17.84 -19.09 22.65
C SER A 120 -18.46 -18.03 21.72
N GLY A 121 -19.70 -17.61 21.98
CA GLY A 121 -20.35 -16.52 21.26
C GLY A 121 -19.61 -15.18 21.40
N ALA A 122 -19.20 -14.82 22.63
CA ALA A 122 -18.44 -13.60 22.89
C ALA A 122 -17.08 -13.60 22.14
N ILE A 123 -16.34 -14.70 22.20
CA ILE A 123 -15.07 -14.87 21.45
C ILE A 123 -15.30 -14.76 19.93
N SER A 124 -16.39 -15.35 19.43
CA SER A 124 -16.71 -15.27 17.99
C SER A 124 -17.00 -13.84 17.55
N VAL A 125 -17.69 -13.05 18.37
CA VAL A 125 -17.96 -11.64 18.06
C VAL A 125 -16.64 -10.86 18.03
N LEU A 126 -15.78 -11.04 19.03
CA LEU A 126 -14.47 -10.39 19.11
C LEU A 126 -13.62 -10.65 17.86
N ARG A 127 -13.52 -11.92 17.44
CA ARG A 127 -12.79 -12.32 16.23
C ARG A 127 -13.42 -11.78 14.94
N GLY A 128 -14.75 -11.69 14.90
CA GLY A 128 -15.48 -11.08 13.79
C GLY A 128 -15.18 -9.59 13.66
N GLU A 129 -15.16 -8.86 14.78
CA GLU A 129 -14.78 -7.45 14.84
C GLU A 129 -13.32 -7.22 14.42
N GLN A 130 -12.40 -8.08 14.88
CA GLN A 130 -10.99 -8.04 14.47
C GLN A 130 -10.85 -8.24 12.96
N SER A 131 -11.50 -9.27 12.42
CA SER A 131 -11.47 -9.57 10.98
C SER A 131 -11.97 -8.39 10.17
N ARG A 132 -13.08 -7.76 10.58
CA ARG A 132 -13.58 -6.54 9.94
C ARG A 132 -12.59 -5.38 10.02
N ARG A 133 -11.95 -5.17 11.17
CA ARG A 133 -10.94 -4.11 11.36
C ARG A 133 -9.71 -4.33 10.47
N ILE A 134 -9.22 -5.57 10.37
CA ILE A 134 -8.11 -5.93 9.48
C ILE A 134 -8.50 -5.70 8.01
N SER A 135 -9.66 -6.19 7.57
CA SER A 135 -10.12 -5.98 6.19
C SER A 135 -10.23 -4.49 5.84
N GLN A 136 -10.81 -3.67 6.72
CA GLN A 136 -10.88 -2.23 6.51
C GLN A 136 -9.50 -1.57 6.45
N ARG A 137 -8.53 -2.08 7.24
CA ARG A 137 -7.16 -1.57 7.19
C ARG A 137 -6.47 -1.96 5.89
N LEU A 138 -6.63 -3.20 5.41
CA LEU A 138 -6.08 -3.67 4.15
C LEU A 138 -6.56 -2.83 2.96
N VAL A 139 -7.86 -2.51 2.88
CA VAL A 139 -8.39 -1.63 1.83
C VAL A 139 -7.70 -0.27 1.83
N LYS A 140 -7.52 0.34 3.01
CA LYS A 140 -6.79 1.62 3.12
C LYS A 140 -5.33 1.50 2.71
N GLN A 141 -4.70 0.35 3.01
CA GLN A 141 -3.31 0.11 2.64
C GLN A 141 -3.14 -0.03 1.12
N GLU A 142 -4.08 -0.68 0.45
CA GLU A 142 -4.15 -0.75 -1.01
C GLU A 142 -4.36 0.64 -1.64
N GLU A 143 -5.25 1.46 -1.08
CA GLU A 143 -5.46 2.85 -1.51
C GLU A 143 -4.18 3.70 -1.38
N GLU A 144 -3.50 3.60 -0.22
CA GLU A 144 -2.22 4.30 0.04
C GLU A 144 -1.13 3.87 -0.98
N LEU A 145 -1.06 2.58 -1.31
CA LEU A 145 -0.11 2.06 -2.30
C LEU A 145 -0.46 2.55 -3.72
N ALA A 146 -1.73 2.46 -4.11
CA ALA A 146 -2.20 2.91 -5.42
C ALA A 146 -1.95 4.41 -5.62
N GLU A 147 -2.13 5.23 -4.57
CA GLU A 147 -1.81 6.65 -4.63
C GLU A 147 -0.30 6.88 -4.86
N LEU A 148 0.56 6.13 -4.18
CA LEU A 148 2.01 6.22 -4.37
C LEU A 148 2.44 5.82 -5.79
N GLU A 149 1.81 4.78 -6.34
CA GLU A 149 2.04 4.35 -7.73
C GLU A 149 1.56 5.37 -8.76
N ALA A 150 0.38 5.96 -8.54
CA ALA A 150 -0.11 7.04 -9.38
C ALA A 150 0.83 8.25 -9.37
N ARG A 151 1.41 8.59 -8.20
CA ARG A 151 2.44 9.63 -8.09
C ARG A 151 3.72 9.27 -8.85
N GLN A 152 4.18 8.02 -8.75
CA GLN A 152 5.35 7.52 -9.49
C GLN A 152 5.15 7.65 -11.01
N VAL A 153 4.01 7.20 -11.52
CA VAL A 153 3.68 7.29 -12.95
C VAL A 153 3.64 8.76 -13.40
N LYS A 154 2.96 9.62 -12.64
CA LYS A 154 2.85 11.04 -12.96
C LYS A 154 4.21 11.73 -13.03
N GLU A 155 5.13 11.42 -12.11
CA GLU A 155 6.46 12.02 -12.09
C GLU A 155 7.32 11.54 -13.26
N ILE A 156 7.24 10.25 -13.61
CA ILE A 156 7.90 9.70 -14.80
C ILE A 156 7.37 10.34 -16.08
N ASP A 157 6.05 10.49 -16.18
CA ASP A 157 5.41 11.15 -17.32
C ASP A 157 5.80 12.62 -17.43
N SER A 158 5.93 13.32 -16.30
CA SER A 158 6.42 14.70 -16.28
C SER A 158 7.86 14.79 -16.80
N LEU A 159 8.76 13.91 -16.31
CA LEU A 159 10.14 13.84 -16.79
C LEU A 159 10.21 13.48 -18.29
N GLN A 160 9.34 12.59 -18.77
CA GLN A 160 9.27 12.25 -20.19
C GLN A 160 8.86 13.45 -21.02
N ARG A 161 7.83 14.19 -20.61
CA ARG A 161 7.37 15.40 -21.30
C ARG A 161 8.46 16.46 -21.36
N GLU A 162 9.17 16.71 -20.27
CA GLU A 162 10.31 17.63 -20.25
C GLU A 162 11.41 17.21 -21.25
N CYS A 163 11.72 15.91 -21.31
CA CYS A 163 12.68 15.37 -22.28
C CYS A 163 12.20 15.58 -23.72
N ASP A 164 10.94 15.26 -24.00
CA ASP A 164 10.35 15.40 -25.33
C ASP A 164 10.33 16.86 -25.78
N ASP A 165 9.99 17.79 -24.90
CA ASP A 165 10.00 19.23 -25.19
C ASP A 165 11.42 19.75 -25.46
N MET A 166 12.42 19.31 -24.67
CA MET A 166 13.82 19.66 -24.90
C MET A 166 14.34 19.10 -26.24
N VAL A 167 13.99 17.86 -26.58
CA VAL A 167 14.37 17.23 -27.86
C VAL A 167 13.72 17.96 -29.04
N ARG A 168 12.42 18.29 -28.94
CA ARG A 168 11.71 19.05 -29.99
C ARG A 168 12.33 20.42 -30.21
N ALA A 169 12.58 21.17 -29.15
CA ALA A 169 13.23 22.48 -29.23
C ALA A 169 14.62 22.39 -29.87
N TRP A 170 15.36 21.32 -29.57
CA TRP A 170 16.65 21.06 -30.18
C TRP A 170 16.59 20.70 -31.66
N ASP A 171 15.64 19.84 -32.03
CA ASP A 171 15.44 19.41 -33.42
C ASP A 171 15.01 20.60 -34.29
N ASP A 172 14.15 21.48 -33.77
CA ASP A 172 13.74 22.73 -34.44
C ASP A 172 14.94 23.68 -34.68
N GLU A 173 15.79 23.87 -33.67
CA GLU A 173 16.98 24.71 -33.79
C GLU A 173 18.00 24.11 -34.77
N THR A 174 18.18 22.79 -34.74
CA THR A 174 19.04 22.08 -35.68
C THR A 174 18.53 22.21 -37.11
N GLN A 175 17.22 22.10 -37.31
CA GLN A 175 16.60 22.23 -38.62
C GLN A 175 16.75 23.65 -39.19
N LYS A 176 16.61 24.69 -38.35
CA LYS A 176 16.89 26.08 -38.75
C LYS A 176 18.33 26.26 -39.21
N ARG A 177 19.31 25.66 -38.51
CA ARG A 177 20.73 25.74 -38.90
C ARG A 177 21.02 24.99 -40.18
N ARG A 178 20.42 23.80 -40.35
CA ARG A 178 20.53 23.00 -41.56
C ARG A 178 19.97 23.76 -42.78
N ALA A 179 18.78 24.35 -42.66
CA ALA A 179 18.18 25.14 -43.73
C ALA A 179 19.07 26.32 -44.14
N LYS A 180 19.68 27.04 -43.18
CA LYS A 180 20.63 28.12 -43.48
C LYS A 180 21.86 27.63 -44.25
N LEU A 181 22.44 26.50 -43.85
CA LEU A 181 23.58 25.90 -44.56
C LEU A 181 23.19 25.43 -45.97
N GLU A 182 22.02 24.84 -46.14
CA GLU A 182 21.50 24.42 -47.45
C GLU A 182 21.29 25.63 -48.37
N THR A 183 20.70 26.72 -47.88
CA THR A 183 20.57 27.97 -48.65
C THR A 183 21.93 28.54 -49.05
N TRP A 184 22.90 28.57 -48.13
CA TRP A 184 24.25 29.07 -48.44
C TRP A 184 24.97 28.19 -49.45
N TRP A 185 24.86 26.87 -49.31
CA TRP A 185 25.38 25.90 -50.27
C TRP A 185 24.80 26.12 -51.66
N ASN A 186 23.48 26.27 -51.78
CA ASN A 186 22.81 26.52 -53.06
C ASN A 186 23.32 27.81 -53.70
N ILE A 187 23.49 28.89 -52.94
CA ILE A 187 24.06 30.15 -53.44
C ILE A 187 25.50 29.95 -53.95
N GLN A 188 26.34 29.21 -53.22
CA GLN A 188 27.72 28.94 -53.65
C GLN A 188 27.76 28.12 -54.94
N VAL A 189 26.93 27.08 -55.05
CA VAL A 189 26.80 26.27 -56.27
C VAL A 189 26.37 27.13 -57.45
N GLU A 190 25.36 27.99 -57.28
CA GLU A 190 24.92 28.93 -58.32
C GLU A 190 26.02 29.90 -58.75
N ILE A 191 26.80 30.44 -57.80
CA ILE A 191 27.95 31.29 -58.12
C ILE A 191 29.01 30.53 -58.91
N TRP A 192 29.33 29.30 -58.50
CA TRP A 192 30.33 28.46 -59.17
C TRP A 192 29.86 28.06 -60.56
N ARG A 193 28.59 27.70 -60.73
CA ARG A 193 27.98 27.42 -62.03
C ARG A 193 28.15 28.61 -62.96
N LYS A 194 27.71 29.80 -62.53
CA LYS A 194 27.82 31.04 -63.33
C LYS A 194 29.28 31.41 -63.67
N LYS A 195 30.24 31.11 -62.79
CA LYS A 195 31.67 31.31 -63.10
C LYS A 195 32.13 30.32 -64.18
N LEU A 196 31.79 29.05 -64.04
CA LEU A 196 32.15 28.00 -64.99
C LEU A 196 31.55 28.26 -66.39
N GLU A 197 30.30 28.73 -66.45
CA GLU A 197 29.63 29.12 -67.70
C GLU A 197 30.37 30.26 -68.41
N ARG A 198 30.88 31.25 -67.66
CA ARG A 198 31.68 32.35 -68.24
C ARG A 198 33.01 31.87 -68.76
N ASP A 199 33.68 30.98 -68.04
CA ASP A 199 35.03 30.52 -68.37
C ASP A 199 35.03 29.54 -69.56
N THR A 200 33.98 28.74 -69.71
CA THR A 200 33.87 27.72 -70.78
C THR A 200 32.99 28.13 -71.96
N GLY A 201 32.15 29.17 -71.80
CA GLY A 201 31.20 29.61 -72.83
C GLY A 201 29.99 28.69 -73.02
N VAL A 202 29.85 27.64 -72.19
CA VAL A 202 28.75 26.66 -72.24
C VAL A 202 27.80 26.92 -71.08
N GLN A 203 26.49 26.97 -71.34
CA GLN A 203 25.49 27.05 -70.27
C GLN A 203 25.28 25.68 -69.64
N PHE A 204 25.33 25.62 -68.31
CA PHE A 204 25.07 24.40 -67.55
C PHE A 204 23.69 24.54 -66.89
N SER A 205 22.75 23.65 -67.20
CA SER A 205 21.40 23.64 -66.58
C SER A 205 21.44 23.03 -65.19
#